data_AF-A0A2N9LR20-F1
#
_entry.id   AF-A0A2N9LR20-F1
#
_cell.length_a   1.000
_cell.length_b   1.000
_cell.length_c   1.000
_cell.angle_alpha   90.00
_cell.angle_beta   90.00
_cell.angle_gamma   90.00
#
_symmetry.space_group_name_H-M   'P 1'
#
loop_
_entity.id
_entity.type
_entity.pdbx_description
1 polymer ?
#
loop_
_entity_poly.entity_id
_entity_poly.type
_entity_poly.pdbx_seq_one_letter_code
_entity_poly.pdbx_strand_id
1 'polypeptide(L)'
;MTVTLNLPPNVEQAFLAEAQAKGVSLDELVRDLLIALQPSGPAAELSPGEWVREFKAWTRSHASDNLPLLPDEAISRESIYGDRGL
;
A
#
# COMPACT_ATOMS: atom_id res chain seq x y z
N MET A 1 -8.47 -23.31 -15.32
CA MET A 1 -9.44 -22.53 -16.13
C MET A 1 -8.67 -21.74 -17.16
N THR A 2 -9.27 -21.40 -18.29
CA THR A 2 -8.63 -20.59 -19.35
C THR A 2 -9.33 -19.24 -19.43
N VAL A 3 -8.55 -18.15 -19.46
CA VAL A 3 -9.04 -16.78 -19.61
C VAL A 3 -8.42 -16.20 -20.87
N THR A 4 -9.24 -15.66 -21.77
CA THR A 4 -8.79 -15.02 -23.01
C THR A 4 -8.87 -13.50 -22.85
N LEU A 5 -7.75 -12.80 -23.09
CA LEU A 5 -7.66 -11.35 -22.98
C LEU A 5 -7.38 -10.77 -24.37
N ASN A 6 -8.18 -9.79 -24.79
CA ASN A 6 -7.94 -9.04 -26.03
C ASN A 6 -7.21 -7.75 -25.66
N LEU A 7 -5.92 -7.66 -26.02
CA LEU A 7 -5.09 -6.50 -25.76
C LEU A 7 -4.95 -5.63 -27.02
N PRO A 8 -4.83 -4.30 -26.89
CA PRO A 8 -4.38 -3.46 -27.99
C PRO A 8 -2.99 -3.90 -28.49
N PRO A 9 -2.70 -3.83 -29.80
CA PRO A 9 -1.45 -4.35 -30.36
C PRO A 9 -0.17 -3.78 -29.73
N ASN A 10 -0.20 -2.50 -29.35
CA ASN A 10 0.94 -1.84 -28.70
C ASN A 10 1.20 -2.37 -27.27
N VAL A 11 0.17 -2.82 -26.57
CA VAL A 11 0.28 -3.38 -25.22
C VAL A 11 0.80 -4.81 -25.29
N GLU A 12 0.30 -5.60 -26.25
CA GLU A 12 0.79 -6.97 -26.51
C GLU A 12 2.29 -6.98 -26.82
N GLN A 13 2.74 -6.08 -27.70
CA GLN A 13 4.17 -5.95 -28.04
C GLN A 13 5.04 -5.59 -26.83
N ALA A 14 4.55 -4.72 -25.94
CA ALA A 14 5.29 -4.35 -24.73
C ALA A 14 5.48 -5.56 -23.79
N PHE A 15 4.44 -6.37 -23.58
CA PHE A 15 4.54 -7.59 -22.77
C PHE A 15 5.42 -8.66 -23.41
N LEU A 16 5.38 -8.81 -24.73
CA LEU A 16 6.28 -9.72 -25.45
C LEU A 16 7.75 -9.31 -25.26
N ALA A 17 8.06 -8.02 -25.38
CA ALA A 17 9.42 -7.52 -25.16
C ALA A 17 9.88 -7.73 -23.71
N GLU A 18 8.99 -7.50 -22.73
CA GLU A 18 9.30 -7.73 -21.31
C GLU A 18 9.54 -9.22 -21.02
N ALA A 19 8.73 -10.12 -21.57
CA ALA A 19 8.90 -11.56 -21.41
C ALA A 19 10.25 -12.01 -21.98
N GLN A 20 10.63 -11.51 -23.17
CA GLN A 20 11.94 -11.77 -23.77
C GLN A 20 13.10 -11.25 -22.90
N ALA A 21 12.99 -10.03 -22.38
CA ALA A 21 14.01 -9.43 -21.52
C ALA A 21 14.21 -10.22 -20.22
N LYS A 22 13.13 -10.80 -19.68
CA LYS A 22 13.16 -11.64 -18.47
C LYS A 22 13.44 -13.13 -18.75
N GLY A 23 13.49 -13.54 -20.01
CA GLY A 23 13.70 -14.93 -20.39
C GLY A 23 12.57 -15.88 -20.01
N VAL A 24 11.35 -15.36 -19.83
CA VAL A 24 10.15 -16.14 -19.44
C VAL A 24 9.14 -16.17 -20.59
N SER A 25 8.18 -17.09 -20.52
CA SER A 25 7.08 -17.11 -21.49
C SER A 25 6.09 -15.95 -21.23
N LEU A 26 5.37 -15.52 -22.27
CA LEU A 26 4.33 -14.50 -22.14
C LEU A 26 3.24 -14.94 -21.15
N ASP A 27 2.79 -16.19 -21.25
CA ASP A 27 1.78 -16.76 -20.35
C ASP A 27 2.21 -16.73 -18.89
N GLU A 28 3.48 -17.03 -18.61
CA GLU A 28 4.04 -17.00 -17.25
C GLU A 28 4.09 -15.57 -16.70
N LEU A 29 4.59 -14.61 -17.48
CA LEU A 29 4.61 -13.20 -17.09
C LEU A 29 3.20 -12.67 -16.78
N VAL A 30 2.25 -12.94 -17.66
CA VAL A 30 0.86 -12.47 -17.50
C VAL A 30 0.18 -13.16 -16.32
N ARG A 31 0.41 -14.46 -16.12
CA ARG A 31 -0.11 -15.19 -14.97
C ARG A 31 0.39 -14.58 -13.66
N ASP A 32 1.67 -14.33 -13.54
CA ASP A 32 2.26 -13.80 -12.30
C ASP A 32 1.75 -12.38 -12.02
N LEU A 33 1.57 -11.57 -13.08
CA LEU A 33 0.98 -10.24 -12.97
C LEU A 33 -0.48 -10.29 -12.51
N LEU A 34 -1.28 -11.23 -13.02
CA LEU A 34 -2.66 -11.43 -12.57
C LEU A 34 -2.75 -11.94 -11.13
N ILE A 35 -1.81 -12.78 -10.69
CA ILE A 35 -1.72 -13.22 -9.28
C ILE A 35 -1.35 -12.04 -8.38
N ALA A 36 -0.38 -11.21 -8.78
CA ALA A 36 0.02 -10.03 -8.03
C ALA A 36 -1.11 -8.98 -7.92
N LEU A 37 -1.92 -8.86 -8.98
CA LEU A 37 -3.10 -8.00 -9.02
C LEU A 37 -4.37 -8.68 -8.48
N GLN A 38 -4.27 -9.89 -7.93
CA GLN A 38 -5.42 -10.59 -7.38
C GLN A 38 -6.13 -9.62 -6.43
N PRO A 39 -7.43 -9.35 -6.67
CA PRO A 39 -8.20 -8.52 -5.76
C PRO A 39 -8.02 -9.10 -4.37
N SER A 40 -7.36 -8.33 -3.49
CA SER A 40 -7.50 -8.59 -2.08
C SER A 40 -9.00 -8.41 -1.84
N GLY A 41 -9.67 -9.46 -1.37
CA GLY A 41 -11.05 -9.33 -0.91
C GLY A 41 -11.16 -8.10 0.00
N PRO A 42 -12.36 -7.51 0.17
CA PRO A 42 -12.52 -6.34 1.04
C PRO A 42 -11.70 -6.59 2.29
N ALA A 43 -10.72 -5.71 2.54
CA ALA A 43 -9.84 -5.85 3.70
C ALA A 43 -10.79 -6.10 4.86
N ALA A 44 -10.68 -7.28 5.48
CA ALA A 44 -11.68 -7.70 6.44
C ALA A 44 -11.80 -6.57 7.45
N GLU A 45 -12.96 -5.90 7.47
CA GLU A 45 -13.17 -4.80 8.39
C GLU A 45 -13.00 -5.42 9.77
N LEU A 46 -11.91 -5.04 10.44
CA LEU A 46 -11.67 -5.48 11.79
C LEU A 46 -12.91 -5.10 12.59
N SER A 47 -13.41 -6.02 13.40
CA SER A 47 -14.43 -5.62 14.37
C SER A 47 -13.88 -4.45 15.20
N PRO A 48 -14.74 -3.58 15.75
CA PRO A 48 -14.26 -2.45 16.55
C PRO A 48 -13.27 -2.86 17.65
N GLY A 49 -13.45 -4.04 18.26
CA GLY A 49 -12.53 -4.57 19.26
C GLY A 49 -11.17 -5.01 18.70
N GLU A 50 -11.15 -5.64 17.53
CA GLU A 50 -9.91 -6.02 16.86
C GLU A 50 -9.14 -4.80 16.38
N TRP A 51 -9.83 -3.81 15.82
CA TRP A 51 -9.21 -2.54 15.42
C TRP A 51 -8.56 -1.85 16.62
N VAL A 52 -9.25 -1.75 17.76
CA VAL A 52 -8.69 -1.16 18.99
C VAL A 52 -7.44 -1.91 19.44
N ARG A 53 -7.43 -3.25 19.34
CA ARG A 53 -6.28 -4.07 19.74
C ARG A 53 -5.08 -3.84 18.82
N GLU A 54 -5.28 -3.92 17.51
CA GLU A 54 -4.20 -3.72 16.53
C GLU A 54 -3.64 -2.29 16.59
N PHE A 55 -4.52 -1.29 16.70
CA PHE A 55 -4.10 0.11 16.85
C PHE A 55 -3.25 0.31 18.11
N LYS A 56 -3.66 -0.26 19.26
CA LYS A 56 -2.87 -0.22 20.50
C LYS A 56 -1.55 -0.98 20.40
N ALA A 57 -1.47 -2.06 19.61
CA ALA A 57 -0.22 -2.78 19.38
C ALA A 57 0.75 -1.93 18.56
N TRP A 58 0.25 -1.29 17.50
CA TRP A 58 1.00 -0.37 16.65
C TRP A 58 1.50 0.86 17.43
N THR A 59 0.67 1.51 18.25
CA THR A 59 1.16 2.66 19.04
C THR A 59 2.26 2.26 20.01
N ARG A 60 2.13 1.11 20.67
CA ARG A 60 3.15 0.58 21.59
C ARG A 60 4.44 0.17 20.89
N SER A 61 4.39 -0.31 19.65
CA SER A 61 5.62 -0.65 18.91
C SER A 61 6.49 0.58 18.59
N HIS A 62 5.92 1.78 18.67
CA HIS A 62 6.63 3.04 18.45
C HIS A 62 6.97 3.77 19.75
N ALA A 63 6.45 3.31 20.90
CA ALA A 63 6.79 3.85 22.21
C ALA A 63 8.21 3.41 22.57
N SER A 64 9.21 4.15 22.10
CA SER A 64 10.60 4.01 22.52
C SER A 64 10.87 4.91 23.73
N ASP A 65 11.66 4.43 24.67
CA ASP A 65 12.08 5.19 25.87
C ASP A 65 12.87 6.47 25.54
N ASN A 66 13.27 6.67 24.27
CA ASN A 66 14.10 7.78 23.83
C ASN A 66 13.45 8.60 22.70
N LEU A 67 12.12 8.66 22.64
CA LEU A 67 11.44 9.55 21.69
C LEU A 67 11.72 11.01 22.08
N PRO A 68 12.19 11.86 21.13
CA PRO A 68 12.34 13.28 21.40
C PRO A 68 10.97 13.88 21.72
N LEU A 69 10.82 14.41 22.93
CA LEU A 69 9.61 15.10 23.34
C LEU A 69 9.53 16.45 22.65
N LEU A 70 8.38 16.76 22.07
CA LEU A 70 8.10 18.10 21.60
C LEU A 70 7.94 19.02 22.83
N PRO A 71 8.56 20.22 22.84
CA PRO A 71 8.31 21.19 23.89
C PRO A 71 6.86 21.66 23.85
N ASP A 72 6.30 22.04 25.00
CA ASP A 72 4.90 22.47 25.12
C ASP A 72 4.55 23.59 24.12
N GLU A 73 5.49 24.51 23.89
CA GLU A 73 5.34 25.58 22.89
C GLU A 73 5.12 25.04 21.47
N ALA A 74 5.76 23.94 21.08
CA ALA A 74 5.57 23.35 19.75
C ALA A 74 4.18 22.71 19.59
N ILE A 75 3.55 22.30 20.69
CA ILE A 75 2.19 21.70 20.73
C ILE A 75 1.13 22.80 20.98
N SER A 76 1.54 24.04 21.23
CA SER A 76 0.61 25.14 21.49
C SER A 76 -0.32 25.37 20.30
N ARG A 77 -1.56 25.78 20.58
CA ARG A 77 -2.54 26.11 19.54
C ARG A 77 -2.01 27.24 18.65
N GLU A 78 -1.32 28.19 19.25
CA GLU A 78 -0.71 29.33 18.60
C GLU A 78 0.46 28.91 17.68
N SER A 79 1.26 27.90 18.05
CA SER A 79 2.28 27.29 17.17
C SER A 79 1.65 26.51 16.01
N ILE A 80 0.58 25.74 16.26
CA ILE A 80 -0.05 24.88 15.25
C ILE A 80 -0.91 25.69 14.26
N TYR A 81 -1.59 26.74 14.74
CA TYR A 81 -2.62 27.46 13.98
C TYR A 81 -2.36 28.97 13.84
N GLY A 82 -1.39 29.56 14.53
CA GLY A 82 -1.22 31.01 14.65
C GLY A 82 -1.09 31.73 13.30
N ASP A 83 -0.05 31.41 12.53
CA ASP A 83 0.18 32.01 11.21
C ASP A 83 -0.66 31.38 10.08
N ARG A 84 -1.53 30.41 10.41
CA ARG A 84 -2.35 29.66 9.43
C ARG A 84 -3.85 29.88 9.60
N GLY A 85 -4.27 30.85 10.42
CA GLY A 85 -5.67 31.19 10.64
C GLY A 85 -6.16 32.37 9.78
N LEU A 86 -6.91 32.04 8.72
CA LEU A 86 -7.91 32.82 7.95
C LEU A 86 -7.55 34.23 7.44
#